data_AF-A0A6A4UC64-F1
#
_entry.id   AF-A0A6A4UC64-F1
#
_cell.length_a   1.000
_cell.length_b   1.000
_cell.length_c   1.000
_cell.angle_alpha   90.00
_cell.angle_beta   90.00
_cell.angle_gamma   90.00
#
_symmetry.space_group_name_H-M   'P 1'
#
loop_
_entity.id
_entity.type
_entity.pdbx_description
1 polymer ?
#
loop_
_entity_poly.entity_id
_entity_poly.type
_entity_poly.pdbx_seq_one_letter_code
_entity_poly.pdbx_strand_id
1 'polypeptide(L)'
;MVFEKLIHLLNTHKKEIATAYYEQVKNSEYMKTYHSLEPEKVIAREEATYVHLAQWLQNGSNNDDAEKFFEKVGSVRYKEGFPLSEINYALFISKKAFYEFSRNYPELLNDLTPQEIIDSFAILGNYFALGGFYMIRGYLNTLFEKLDINDSLTREEIHQILVRGAFDEEDIDMSDFIWRHV
;
A
#
# COMPACT_ATOMS: atom_id res chain seq x y z
N MET A 1 8.24 19.09 -14.57
CA MET A 1 7.06 18.49 -13.89
C MET A 1 7.17 18.77 -12.40
N VAL A 2 6.04 19.03 -11.72
CA VAL A 2 5.97 19.31 -10.27
C VAL A 2 6.73 18.28 -9.41
N PHE A 3 6.75 17.01 -9.83
CA PHE A 3 7.39 15.93 -9.07
C PHE A 3 8.84 15.60 -9.45
N GLU A 4 9.48 16.29 -10.40
CA GLU A 4 10.83 15.92 -10.89
C GLU A 4 11.87 15.83 -9.77
N LYS A 5 11.92 16.83 -8.87
CA LYS A 5 12.83 16.82 -7.73
C LYS A 5 12.52 15.69 -6.75
N LEU A 6 11.24 15.40 -6.52
CA LEU A 6 10.81 14.33 -5.63
C LEU A 6 11.15 12.95 -6.20
N ILE A 7 10.91 12.74 -7.50
CA ILE A 7 11.28 11.53 -8.22
C ILE A 7 12.81 11.33 -8.17
N HIS A 8 13.59 12.41 -8.34
CA HIS A 8 15.03 12.34 -8.19
C HIS A 8 15.43 11.93 -6.77
N LEU A 9 14.85 12.56 -5.74
CA LEU A 9 15.07 12.22 -4.34
C LEU A 9 14.80 10.74 -4.07
N LEU A 10 13.64 10.22 -4.48
CA LEU A 10 13.25 8.83 -4.31
C LEU A 10 14.24 7.88 -4.98
N ASN A 11 14.65 8.17 -6.21
CA ASN A 11 15.58 7.32 -6.96
C ASN A 11 16.98 7.29 -6.32
N THR A 12 17.46 8.43 -5.82
CA THR A 12 18.78 8.58 -5.21
C THR A 12 18.81 7.99 -3.80
N HIS A 13 17.78 8.23 -2.99
CA HIS A 13 17.80 7.96 -1.55
C HIS A 13 16.87 6.83 -1.08
N LYS A 14 16.19 6.10 -1.98
CA LYS A 14 15.26 4.99 -1.61
C LYS A 14 15.77 4.08 -0.49
N LYS A 15 17.04 3.69 -0.52
CA LYS A 15 17.64 2.80 0.49
C LYS A 15 17.75 3.47 1.86
N GLU A 16 18.10 4.75 1.91
CA GLU A 16 18.17 5.51 3.16
C GLU A 16 16.77 5.67 3.76
N ILE A 17 15.77 5.99 2.93
CA ILE A 17 14.36 6.10 3.37
C ILE A 17 13.87 4.74 3.87
N ALA A 18 14.13 3.66 3.12
CA ALA A 18 13.75 2.29 3.50
C ALA A 18 14.46 1.82 4.78
N THR A 19 15.70 2.25 5.01
CA THR A 19 16.41 1.99 6.27
C THR A 19 15.75 2.74 7.42
N ALA A 20 15.39 4.02 7.25
CA ALA A 20 14.65 4.79 8.25
C ALA A 20 13.27 4.18 8.58
N TYR A 21 12.59 3.63 7.57
CA TYR A 21 11.38 2.81 7.75
C TYR A 21 11.66 1.57 8.62
N TYR A 22 12.70 0.80 8.28
CA TYR A 22 13.06 -0.40 9.04
C TYR A 22 13.37 -0.09 10.52
N GLU A 23 14.06 1.02 10.78
CA GLU A 23 14.33 1.49 12.14
C GLU A 23 13.04 1.75 12.95
N GLN A 24 11.95 2.17 12.30
CA GLN A 24 10.66 2.33 12.96
C GLN A 24 9.93 1.00 13.14
N VAL A 25 9.99 0.13 12.13
CA VAL A 25 9.41 -1.22 12.19
C VAL A 25 10.02 -2.05 13.31
N LYS A 26 11.35 -2.09 13.41
CA LYS A 26 12.05 -2.91 14.42
C LYS A 26 11.76 -2.48 15.86
N ASN A 27 11.45 -1.20 16.05
CA ASN A 27 11.18 -0.61 17.37
C ASN A 27 9.69 -0.61 17.75
N SER A 28 8.81 -1.11 16.87
CA SER A 28 7.37 -1.15 17.12
C SER A 28 6.92 -2.51 17.66
N GLU A 29 6.21 -2.53 18.79
CA GLU A 29 5.60 -3.75 19.36
C GLU A 29 4.52 -4.39 18.48
N TYR A 30 3.99 -3.63 17.51
CA TYR A 30 2.93 -4.06 16.60
C TYR A 30 3.45 -4.79 15.36
N MET A 31 4.77 -4.98 15.22
CA MET A 31 5.42 -5.45 13.99
C MET A 31 6.08 -6.83 14.15
N LYS A 32 5.48 -7.71 14.95
CA LYS A 32 6.05 -8.99 15.35
C LYS A 32 6.40 -9.89 14.17
N THR A 33 5.55 -9.94 13.15
CA THR A 33 5.81 -10.76 11.96
C THR A 33 6.97 -10.19 11.16
N TYR A 34 7.07 -8.86 11.05
CA TYR A 34 8.22 -8.21 10.43
C TYR A 34 9.53 -8.44 11.19
N HIS A 35 9.51 -8.52 12.52
CA HIS A 35 10.70 -8.81 13.34
C HIS A 35 11.28 -10.20 13.10
N SER A 36 10.48 -11.14 12.60
CA SER A 36 10.95 -12.48 12.23
C SER A 36 11.69 -12.54 10.90
N LEU A 37 11.69 -11.45 10.13
CA LEU A 37 12.39 -11.37 8.85
C LEU A 37 13.81 -10.82 9.00
N GLU A 38 14.69 -11.24 8.10
CA GLU A 38 16.00 -10.60 7.92
C GLU A 38 15.84 -9.10 7.62
N PRO A 39 16.64 -8.22 8.24
CA PRO A 39 16.56 -6.76 8.05
C PRO A 39 16.56 -6.34 6.58
N GLU A 40 17.48 -6.89 5.79
CA GLU A 40 17.63 -6.60 4.37
C GLU A 40 16.37 -6.95 3.57
N LYS A 41 15.62 -7.98 3.98
CA LYS A 41 14.36 -8.34 3.32
C LYS A 41 13.28 -7.30 3.57
N VAL A 42 13.22 -6.72 4.76
CA VAL A 42 12.28 -5.64 5.10
C VAL A 42 12.64 -4.36 4.35
N ILE A 43 13.93 -4.00 4.35
CA ILE A 43 14.45 -2.82 3.64
C ILE A 43 14.19 -2.94 2.13
N ALA A 44 14.54 -4.07 1.51
CA ALA A 44 14.35 -4.26 0.06
C ALA A 44 12.88 -4.21 -0.37
N ARG A 45 11.96 -4.67 0.49
CA ARG A 45 10.50 -4.55 0.24
C ARG A 45 10.06 -3.10 0.23
N GLU A 46 10.57 -2.30 1.16
CA GLU A 46 10.23 -0.89 1.24
C GLU A 46 10.88 -0.09 0.11
N GLU A 47 12.12 -0.41 -0.28
CA GLU A 47 12.73 0.16 -1.47
C GLU A 47 11.84 -0.05 -2.71
N ALA A 48 11.23 -1.22 -2.86
CA ALA A 48 10.30 -1.49 -3.95
C ALA A 48 9.06 -0.59 -3.91
N THR A 49 8.53 -0.27 -2.72
CA THR A 49 7.43 0.69 -2.55
C THR A 49 7.81 2.09 -3.05
N TYR A 50 9.03 2.56 -2.75
CA TYR A 50 9.52 3.87 -3.18
C TYR A 50 9.91 3.92 -4.66
N VAL A 51 10.44 2.82 -5.21
CA VAL A 51 10.64 2.67 -6.66
C VAL A 51 9.31 2.76 -7.38
N HIS A 52 8.29 2.06 -6.87
CA HIS A 52 6.95 2.12 -7.43
C HIS A 52 6.35 3.53 -7.31
N LEU A 53 6.49 4.21 -6.17
CA LEU A 53 6.03 5.59 -6.01
C LEU A 53 6.66 6.53 -7.05
N ALA A 54 7.98 6.43 -7.28
CA ALA A 54 8.65 7.24 -8.28
C ALA A 54 8.12 6.97 -9.70
N GLN A 55 7.92 5.70 -10.06
CA GLN A 55 7.34 5.31 -11.35
C GLN A 55 5.89 5.77 -11.51
N TRP A 56 5.09 5.64 -10.46
CA TRP A 56 3.70 6.08 -10.43
C TRP A 56 3.58 7.60 -10.64
N LEU A 57 4.43 8.39 -9.98
CA LEU A 57 4.51 9.84 -10.19
C LEU A 57 4.95 10.18 -11.62
N GLN A 58 5.91 9.45 -12.18
CA GLN A 58 6.36 9.62 -13.57
C GLN A 58 5.24 9.33 -14.59
N ASN A 59 4.38 8.35 -14.29
CA ASN A 59 3.26 7.93 -15.14
C ASN A 59 1.99 8.78 -14.95
N GLY A 60 2.09 9.94 -14.29
CA GLY A 60 0.95 10.84 -14.11
C GLY A 60 -0.02 10.42 -13.00
N SER A 61 0.44 9.61 -12.04
CA SER A 61 -0.33 9.24 -10.85
C SER A 61 -1.59 8.40 -11.15
N ASN A 62 -1.48 7.44 -12.07
CA ASN A 62 -2.59 6.57 -12.49
C ASN A 62 -2.99 5.58 -11.37
N ASN A 63 -4.27 5.57 -10.98
CA ASN A 63 -4.78 4.67 -9.95
C ASN A 63 -4.68 3.19 -10.32
N ASP A 64 -4.82 2.82 -11.60
CA ASP A 64 -4.76 1.42 -12.05
C ASP A 64 -3.39 0.76 -11.78
N ASP A 65 -2.32 1.57 -11.86
CA ASP A 65 -0.96 1.10 -11.59
C ASP A 65 -0.76 0.85 -10.09
N ALA A 66 -1.22 1.78 -9.26
CA ALA A 66 -1.18 1.65 -7.79
C ALA A 66 -2.04 0.47 -7.31
N GLU A 67 -3.23 0.30 -7.89
CA GLU A 67 -4.14 -0.80 -7.60
C GLU A 67 -3.45 -2.16 -7.77
N LYS A 68 -2.92 -2.43 -8.97
CA LYS A 68 -2.25 -3.71 -9.28
C LYS A 68 -1.07 -3.98 -8.35
N PHE A 69 -0.27 -2.95 -8.06
CA PHE A 69 0.88 -3.08 -7.19
C PHE A 69 0.46 -3.44 -5.76
N PHE A 70 -0.43 -2.66 -5.16
CA PHE A 70 -0.80 -2.83 -3.76
C PHE A 70 -1.66 -4.06 -3.52
N GLU A 71 -2.57 -4.43 -4.44
CA GLU A 71 -3.28 -5.71 -4.35
C GLU A 71 -2.33 -6.90 -4.35
N LYS A 72 -1.30 -6.84 -5.21
CA LYS A 72 -0.28 -7.89 -5.26
C LYS A 72 0.48 -7.96 -3.94
N VAL A 73 0.84 -6.82 -3.35
CA VAL A 73 1.47 -6.76 -2.02
C VAL A 73 0.57 -7.43 -0.99
N GLY A 74 -0.71 -7.06 -0.91
CA GLY A 74 -1.68 -7.64 0.01
C GLY A 74 -1.81 -9.16 -0.12
N SER A 75 -1.99 -9.65 -1.35
CA SER A 75 -2.10 -11.08 -1.66
C SER A 75 -0.86 -11.86 -1.24
N VAL A 76 0.34 -11.33 -1.55
CA VAL A 76 1.60 -11.97 -1.17
C VAL A 76 1.75 -12.01 0.36
N ARG A 77 1.40 -10.93 1.06
CA ARG A 77 1.51 -10.88 2.52
C ARG A 77 0.57 -11.86 3.23
N TYR A 78 -0.64 -12.05 2.71
CA TYR A 78 -1.53 -13.11 3.20
C TYR A 78 -0.88 -14.49 3.07
N LYS A 79 -0.32 -14.79 1.89
CA LYS A 79 0.36 -16.08 1.62
C LYS A 79 1.59 -16.30 2.50
N GLU A 80 2.24 -15.22 2.91
CA GLU A 80 3.37 -15.24 3.85
C GLU A 80 2.94 -15.32 5.33
N GLY A 81 1.65 -15.24 5.64
CA GLY A 81 1.12 -15.34 7.00
C GLY A 81 1.17 -14.05 7.81
N PHE A 82 1.30 -12.89 7.16
CA PHE A 82 1.24 -11.60 7.86
C PHE A 82 -0.17 -11.30 8.38
N PRO A 83 -0.33 -10.76 9.59
CA PRO A 83 -1.60 -10.19 10.00
C PRO A 83 -1.93 -8.94 9.18
N LEU A 84 -3.20 -8.78 8.81
CA LEU A 84 -3.69 -7.61 8.07
C LEU A 84 -3.37 -6.28 8.78
N SER A 85 -3.45 -6.28 10.12
CA SER A 85 -3.13 -5.11 10.93
C SER A 85 -1.65 -4.70 10.80
N GLU A 86 -0.72 -5.66 10.74
CA GLU A 86 0.71 -5.37 10.60
C GLU A 86 1.02 -4.74 9.23
N ILE A 87 0.40 -5.24 8.15
CA ILE A 87 0.68 -4.70 6.81
C ILE A 87 0.09 -3.31 6.61
N ASN A 88 -1.10 -3.05 7.16
CA ASN A 88 -1.69 -1.71 7.13
C ASN A 88 -0.84 -0.72 7.94
N TYR A 89 -0.37 -1.14 9.12
CA TYR A 89 0.51 -0.31 9.93
C TYR A 89 1.89 -0.11 9.29
N ALA A 90 2.44 -1.11 8.60
CA ALA A 90 3.63 -0.95 7.77
C ALA A 90 3.46 0.17 6.73
N LEU A 91 2.35 0.22 6.01
CA LEU A 91 2.15 1.29 5.02
C LEU A 91 2.03 2.68 5.67
N PHE A 92 1.45 2.76 6.87
CA PHE A 92 1.48 3.99 7.67
C PHE A 92 2.91 4.40 8.04
N ILE A 93 3.75 3.46 8.50
CA ILE A 93 5.16 3.74 8.83
C ILE A 93 5.92 4.16 7.55
N SER A 94 5.67 3.52 6.40
CA SER A 94 6.25 3.88 5.10
C SER A 94 5.98 5.35 4.74
N LYS A 95 4.72 5.77 4.83
CA LYS A 95 4.31 7.18 4.64
C LYS A 95 5.03 8.11 5.62
N LYS A 96 5.08 7.73 6.90
CA LYS A 96 5.71 8.52 7.94
C LYS A 96 7.21 8.71 7.69
N ALA A 97 7.93 7.62 7.42
CA ALA A 97 9.36 7.63 7.11
C ALA A 97 9.67 8.48 5.88
N PHE A 98 8.84 8.39 4.83
CA PHE A 98 8.94 9.23 3.64
C PHE A 98 8.86 10.73 3.97
N TYR A 99 7.85 11.16 4.73
CA TYR A 99 7.70 12.57 5.08
C TYR A 99 8.78 13.04 6.05
N GLU A 100 9.20 12.23 7.01
CA GLU A 100 10.29 12.56 7.93
C GLU A 100 11.61 12.74 7.17
N PHE A 101 11.91 11.87 6.22
CA PHE A 101 13.10 11.99 5.39
C PHE A 101 13.04 13.23 4.48
N SER A 102 11.89 13.46 3.84
CA SER A 102 11.69 14.59 2.90
C SER A 102 11.86 15.95 3.57
N ARG A 103 11.67 16.07 4.89
CA ARG A 103 11.93 17.32 5.65
C ARG A 103 13.37 17.80 5.57
N ASN A 104 14.32 16.89 5.32
CA ASN A 104 15.74 17.25 5.18
C ASN A 104 16.06 17.91 3.83
N TYR A 105 15.08 17.98 2.93
CA TYR A 105 15.22 18.49 1.56
C TYR A 105 14.18 19.60 1.28
N PRO A 106 14.25 20.75 2.00
CA PRO A 106 13.28 21.84 1.82
C PRO A 106 13.26 22.41 0.39
N GLU A 107 14.35 22.25 -0.36
CA GLU A 107 14.48 22.67 -1.76
C GLU A 107 13.54 21.96 -2.73
N LEU A 108 12.91 20.86 -2.30
CA LEU A 108 11.79 20.23 -3.00
C LEU A 108 10.65 21.23 -3.26
N LEU A 109 10.48 22.22 -2.39
CA LEU A 109 9.37 23.17 -2.42
C LEU A 109 9.72 24.54 -3.01
N ASN A 110 11.01 24.87 -3.18
CA ASN A 110 11.47 26.23 -3.51
C ASN A 110 10.88 26.82 -4.80
N ASP A 111 10.54 25.97 -5.77
CA ASP A 111 10.03 26.39 -7.09
C ASP A 111 8.53 26.14 -7.25
N LEU A 112 7.84 25.75 -6.18
CA LEU A 112 6.42 25.43 -6.20
C LEU A 112 5.59 26.59 -5.62
N THR A 113 4.48 26.88 -6.28
CA THR A 113 3.44 27.76 -5.73
C THR A 113 2.72 27.09 -4.55
N PRO A 114 2.06 27.86 -3.66
CA PRO A 114 1.25 27.28 -2.59
C PRO A 114 0.19 26.27 -3.08
N GLN A 115 -0.40 26.51 -4.26
CA GLN A 115 -1.36 25.59 -4.86
C GLN A 115 -0.70 24.28 -5.27
N GLU A 116 0.43 24.32 -5.97
CA GLU A 116 1.18 23.11 -6.37
C GLU A 116 1.67 22.30 -5.17
N ILE A 117 2.01 22.96 -4.06
CA ILE A 117 2.35 22.30 -2.81
C ILE A 117 1.15 21.52 -2.27
N ILE A 118 -0.03 22.16 -2.18
CA ILE A 118 -1.26 21.51 -1.69
C ILE A 118 -1.62 20.31 -2.58
N ASP A 119 -1.60 20.50 -3.90
CA ASP A 119 -1.91 19.45 -4.86
C ASP A 119 -0.93 18.27 -4.74
N SER A 120 0.36 18.56 -4.54
CA SER A 120 1.39 17.53 -4.31
C SER A 120 1.13 16.73 -3.04
N PHE A 121 0.77 17.40 -1.94
CA PHE A 121 0.41 16.72 -0.69
C PHE A 121 -0.85 15.85 -0.85
N ALA A 122 -1.85 16.32 -1.60
CA ALA A 122 -3.06 15.55 -1.89
C ALA A 122 -2.74 14.30 -2.72
N ILE A 123 -1.97 14.43 -3.80
CA ILE A 123 -1.56 13.32 -4.66
C ILE A 123 -0.77 12.27 -3.87
N LEU A 124 0.24 12.69 -3.10
CA LEU A 124 1.02 11.79 -2.27
C LEU A 124 0.17 11.15 -1.16
N GLY A 125 -0.74 11.92 -0.55
CA GLY A 125 -1.69 11.42 0.44
C GLY A 125 -2.57 10.32 -0.14
N ASN A 126 -3.08 10.52 -1.36
CA ASN A 126 -3.90 9.56 -2.09
C ASN A 126 -3.14 8.28 -2.42
N TYR A 127 -1.87 8.36 -2.82
CA TYR A 127 -1.04 7.18 -3.08
C TYR A 127 -1.04 6.20 -1.89
N PHE A 128 -0.77 6.71 -0.68
CA PHE A 128 -0.72 5.87 0.51
C PHE A 128 -2.13 5.43 0.98
N ALA A 129 -3.13 6.30 0.87
CA ALA A 129 -4.51 5.98 1.27
C ALA A 129 -5.13 4.90 0.37
N LEU A 130 -5.07 5.11 -0.95
CA LEU A 130 -5.52 4.14 -1.95
C LEU A 130 -4.66 2.87 -1.89
N GLY A 131 -3.35 3.01 -1.71
CA GLY A 131 -2.48 1.85 -1.52
C GLY A 131 -2.89 0.99 -0.33
N GLY A 132 -3.30 1.60 0.78
CA GLY A 132 -3.83 0.88 1.95
C GLY A 132 -5.12 0.14 1.62
N PHE A 133 -6.05 0.81 0.96
CA PHE A 133 -7.31 0.22 0.50
C PHE A 133 -7.06 -0.99 -0.42
N TYR A 134 -6.26 -0.84 -1.48
CA TYR A 134 -5.97 -1.91 -2.44
C TYR A 134 -5.18 -3.06 -1.83
N MET A 135 -4.25 -2.77 -0.92
CA MET A 135 -3.52 -3.80 -0.19
C MET A 135 -4.45 -4.64 0.69
N ILE A 136 -5.39 -4.00 1.40
CA ILE A 136 -6.41 -4.72 2.18
C ILE A 136 -7.29 -5.55 1.24
N ARG A 137 -7.73 -4.99 0.12
CA ARG A 137 -8.55 -5.71 -0.88
C ARG A 137 -7.85 -6.96 -1.40
N GLY A 138 -6.59 -6.86 -1.85
CA GLY A 138 -5.81 -8.00 -2.34
C GLY A 138 -5.55 -9.06 -1.26
N TYR A 139 -5.35 -8.64 0.00
CA TYR A 139 -5.23 -9.55 1.13
C TYR A 139 -6.53 -10.33 1.37
N LEU A 140 -7.66 -9.63 1.45
CA LEU A 140 -8.98 -10.20 1.70
C LEU A 140 -9.41 -11.14 0.57
N ASN A 141 -9.24 -10.75 -0.69
CA ASN A 141 -9.55 -11.61 -1.84
C ASN A 141 -8.81 -12.94 -1.73
N THR A 142 -7.52 -12.91 -1.41
CA THR A 142 -6.71 -14.13 -1.26
C THR A 142 -7.14 -14.98 -0.05
N LEU A 143 -7.58 -14.35 1.03
CA LEU A 143 -8.15 -15.04 2.19
C LEU A 143 -9.44 -15.77 1.81
N PHE A 144 -10.36 -15.10 1.13
CA PHE A 144 -11.64 -15.69 0.74
C PHE A 144 -11.50 -16.79 -0.30
N GLU A 145 -10.62 -16.63 -1.29
CA GLU A 145 -10.25 -17.72 -2.21
C GLU A 145 -9.81 -18.97 -1.44
N LYS A 146 -8.99 -18.80 -0.39
CA LYS A 146 -8.54 -19.94 0.43
C LYS A 146 -9.63 -20.54 1.31
N LEU A 147 -10.59 -19.74 1.78
CA LEU A 147 -11.71 -20.24 2.58
C LEU A 147 -12.72 -21.02 1.73
N ASP A 148 -13.00 -20.55 0.52
CA ASP A 148 -13.85 -21.23 -0.48
C ASP A 148 -13.22 -22.56 -0.92
N ILE A 149 -11.92 -22.58 -1.23
CA ILE A 149 -11.19 -23.82 -1.62
C ILE A 149 -11.23 -24.89 -0.53
N ASN A 150 -11.26 -24.51 0.75
CA ASN A 150 -11.18 -25.46 1.86
C ASN A 150 -12.55 -25.83 2.44
N ASP A 151 -13.67 -25.45 1.80
CA ASP A 151 -15.05 -25.60 2.31
C ASP A 151 -15.19 -25.18 3.78
N SER A 152 -14.34 -24.23 4.22
CA SER A 152 -14.17 -23.89 5.64
C SER A 152 -15.26 -22.96 6.14
N LEU A 153 -15.92 -22.26 5.21
CA LEU A 153 -17.10 -21.45 5.41
C LEU A 153 -18.05 -21.66 4.24
N THR A 154 -19.35 -21.62 4.50
CA THR A 154 -20.36 -21.57 3.44
C THR A 154 -20.26 -20.25 2.66
N ARG A 155 -20.77 -20.23 1.42
CA ARG A 155 -20.82 -19.01 0.60
C ARG A 155 -21.61 -17.90 1.30
N GLU A 156 -22.69 -18.25 1.99
CA GLU A 156 -23.49 -17.32 2.78
C GLU A 156 -22.69 -16.71 3.94
N GLU A 157 -21.86 -17.49 4.64
CA GLU A 157 -20.99 -16.98 5.71
C GLU A 157 -19.89 -16.06 5.16
N ILE A 158 -19.29 -16.40 4.02
CA ILE A 158 -18.32 -15.54 3.33
C ILE A 158 -18.97 -14.22 2.90
N HIS A 159 -20.19 -14.28 2.33
CA HIS A 159 -20.96 -13.10 1.95
C HIS A 159 -21.28 -12.20 3.15
N GLN A 160 -21.68 -12.76 4.29
CA GLN A 160 -21.94 -11.97 5.51
C GLN A 160 -20.68 -11.26 6.04
N ILE A 161 -19.50 -11.86 5.87
CA ILE A 161 -18.22 -11.24 6.27
C ILE A 161 -17.83 -10.12 5.28
N LEU A 162 -18.08 -10.33 3.99
CA LEU A 162 -17.70 -9.39 2.92
C LEU A 162 -18.60 -8.16 2.81
N VAL A 163 -19.91 -8.35 2.96
CA VAL A 163 -20.92 -7.32 2.68
C VAL A 163 -21.26 -6.49 3.91
N ARG A 164 -21.02 -6.99 5.13
CA ARG A 164 -21.19 -6.18 6.33
C ARG A 164 -20.09 -5.12 6.46
N GLY A 165 -20.39 -3.92 6.00
CA GLY A 165 -19.64 -2.69 6.27
C GLY A 165 -18.91 -2.05 5.08
N ALA A 166 -19.01 -2.64 3.88
CA ALA A 166 -18.38 -2.08 2.68
C ALA A 166 -19.37 -1.70 1.55
N PHE A 167 -20.59 -2.24 1.55
CA PHE A 167 -21.58 -1.98 0.50
C PHE A 167 -22.98 -2.02 1.12
N ASP A 168 -23.79 -0.98 0.91
CA ASP A 168 -25.24 -1.11 1.09
C ASP A 168 -25.70 -2.23 0.14
N GLU A 169 -26.51 -3.17 0.65
CA GLU A 169 -27.03 -4.31 -0.14
C GLU A 169 -27.76 -3.87 -1.42
N GLU A 170 -28.16 -2.59 -1.50
CA GLU A 170 -28.87 -1.99 -2.63
C GLU A 170 -27.98 -1.59 -3.82
N ASP A 171 -26.66 -1.44 -3.63
CA ASP A 171 -25.71 -1.04 -4.69
C ASP A 171 -24.97 -2.22 -5.35
N ILE A 172 -25.26 -3.46 -4.92
CA ILE A 172 -24.61 -4.66 -5.46
C ILE A 172 -25.39 -5.13 -6.70
N ASP A 173 -24.96 -4.70 -7.89
CA ASP A 173 -25.36 -5.38 -9.12
C ASP A 173 -24.69 -6.75 -9.17
N MET A 174 -25.46 -7.80 -8.88
CA MET A 174 -25.02 -9.20 -8.93
C MET A 174 -24.56 -9.63 -10.34
N SER A 175 -24.80 -8.82 -11.38
CA SER A 175 -24.30 -9.05 -12.74
C SER A 175 -22.89 -8.50 -13.00
N ASP A 176 -22.38 -7.58 -12.17
CA ASP A 176 -20.99 -7.11 -12.22
C ASP A 176 -20.00 -8.14 -11.68
N PHE A 177 -20.48 -9.10 -10.89
CA PHE A 177 -19.78 -10.35 -10.61
C PHE A 177 -19.85 -11.29 -11.83
N ILE A 178 -19.22 -10.88 -12.95
CA ILE A 178 -18.88 -11.80 -14.03
C ILE A 178 -17.76 -12.72 -13.52
N TRP A 179 -18.15 -13.74 -12.76
CA TRP A 179 -17.32 -14.93 -12.54
C TRP A 179 -17.19 -15.63 -13.89
N ARG A 180 -16.13 -15.32 -14.64
CA ARG A 180 -15.83 -16.06 -15.87
C ARG A 180 -15.70 -17.54 -15.51
N HIS A 181 -16.68 -18.32 -15.98
CA HIS A 181 -16.63 -19.78 -15.94
C HIS A 181 -15.56 -20.27 -16.91
N VAL A 182 -14.61 -21.04 -16.36
CA VAL A 182 -13.59 -21.87 -17.03
C VAL A 182 -12.45 -21.11 -17.72
#